data_AF-A0A852SSJ4-F1
#
_entry.id   AF-A0A852SSJ4-F1
#
_cell.length_a   1.000
_cell.length_b   1.000
_cell.length_c   1.000
_cell.angle_alpha   90.00
_cell.angle_beta   90.00
_cell.angle_gamma   90.00
#
_symmetry.space_group_name_H-M   'P 1'
#
loop_
_entity.id
_entity.type
_entity.pdbx_description
1 polymer ?
#
loop_
_entity_poly.entity_id
_entity_poly.type
_entity_poly.pdbx_seq_one_letter_code
_entity_poly.pdbx_strand_id
1 'polypeptide(L)'
;MTARAAVLAALTALALVAVSGCSSPPSLAPSTAAPTDVGTGSASGTPTPAATPAEPVVIDGLGLAILQNRPDYGARRLQLSITNETDAPVTVTAARFSSPQFVAPVETAKATDVPAGLTRFLPVPLPEADCPAPATTPELTVTMIDADGTAREVTGRPADPFGVLDRIATEDCLDEAVAAVATLRLSDTLRITGDGPDAVAHLDLIVEPRPMGVTTDTGGSSVVAPAAPSGDGPATLHLDHAASTVLLEPADGADWSLDLAVTPGDSPTTITLDAIPARCDPHAIAEDKRGTFVPVTLELSDGLAGTVSIPSADPLRLAIYDYVASACGFAVPEG
;
A
#
# COMPACT_ATOMS: atom_id res chain seq x y z
N MET A 1 -18.47 -24.70 -56.05
CA MET A 1 -18.88 -26.12 -56.05
C MET A 1 -17.61 -26.95 -56.19
N THR A 2 -17.40 -27.88 -55.24
CA THR A 2 -16.44 -29.03 -55.21
C THR A 2 -14.94 -28.71 -55.36
N ALA A 3 -13.98 -29.28 -54.60
CA ALA A 3 -13.99 -30.14 -53.43
C ALA A 3 -12.55 -30.19 -52.83
N ARG A 4 -12.50 -30.47 -51.53
CA ARG A 4 -11.39 -30.82 -50.62
C ARG A 4 -10.16 -31.57 -51.20
N ALA A 5 -8.99 -31.24 -50.65
CA ALA A 5 -8.01 -32.24 -50.19
C ALA A 5 -7.18 -31.68 -49.01
N ALA A 6 -7.13 -32.44 -47.91
CA ALA A 6 -6.40 -32.17 -46.68
C ALA A 6 -5.42 -33.33 -46.41
N VAL A 7 -4.19 -33.04 -46.01
CA VAL A 7 -3.22 -33.96 -45.38
C VAL A 7 -2.34 -33.09 -44.45
N LEU A 8 -2.59 -33.05 -43.14
CA LEU A 8 -1.96 -33.83 -42.06
C LEU A 8 -0.43 -33.68 -41.91
N ALA A 9 0.02 -33.01 -40.83
CA ALA A 9 1.12 -33.47 -39.97
C ALA A 9 1.23 -32.57 -38.73
N ALA A 10 0.83 -33.10 -37.57
CA ALA A 10 1.10 -32.54 -36.25
C ALA A 10 2.45 -33.09 -35.74
N LEU A 11 3.30 -32.22 -35.21
CA LEU A 11 4.53 -32.59 -34.50
C LEU A 11 4.40 -32.17 -33.04
N THR A 12 3.98 -33.11 -32.20
CA THR A 12 4.08 -33.07 -30.75
C THR A 12 5.46 -33.58 -30.34
N ALA A 13 6.30 -32.72 -29.79
CA ALA A 13 7.55 -33.11 -29.11
C ALA A 13 7.34 -32.98 -27.59
N LEU A 14 7.23 -34.12 -26.91
CA LEU A 14 7.18 -34.24 -25.46
C LEU A 14 8.61 -34.53 -24.97
N ALA A 15 9.26 -33.55 -24.32
CA ALA A 15 10.55 -33.74 -23.68
C ALA A 15 10.34 -34.02 -22.18
N LEU A 16 10.55 -35.28 -21.78
CA LEU A 16 10.74 -35.67 -20.39
C LEU A 16 12.17 -35.32 -19.96
N VAL A 17 12.32 -34.42 -18.98
CA VAL A 17 13.58 -34.23 -18.26
C VAL A 17 13.44 -34.87 -16.88
N ALA A 18 14.34 -35.82 -16.60
CA ALA A 18 14.45 -36.54 -15.34
C ALA A 18 14.99 -35.62 -14.24
N VAL A 19 14.30 -35.56 -13.10
CA VAL A 19 14.80 -34.89 -11.89
C VAL A 19 15.55 -35.93 -11.05
N SER A 20 16.87 -35.81 -11.04
CA SER A 20 17.78 -36.55 -10.18
C SER A 20 17.67 -36.02 -8.73
N GLY A 21 17.39 -36.92 -7.79
CA GLY A 21 17.26 -36.60 -6.37
C GLY A 21 18.61 -36.24 -5.72
N CYS A 22 18.64 -35.11 -5.00
CA CYS A 22 19.73 -34.75 -4.11
C CYS A 22 19.48 -35.37 -2.73
N SER A 23 20.40 -36.24 -2.32
CA SER A 23 20.48 -36.85 -0.99
C SER A 23 20.93 -35.83 0.06
N SER A 24 20.24 -35.79 1.20
CA SER A 24 20.62 -34.98 2.37
C SER A 24 21.91 -35.47 3.03
N PRO A 25 22.78 -34.57 3.55
CA PRO A 25 23.90 -34.95 4.40
C PRO A 25 23.46 -35.23 5.86
N PRO A 26 24.24 -36.04 6.61
CA PRO A 26 23.88 -36.48 7.95
C PRO A 26 24.05 -35.41 9.03
N SER A 27 23.14 -35.48 10.01
CA SER A 27 23.14 -34.77 11.28
C SER A 27 24.40 -35.10 12.11
N LEU A 28 25.19 -34.08 12.44
CA LEU A 28 26.25 -34.16 13.44
C LEU A 28 25.69 -33.73 14.80
N ALA A 29 25.89 -34.58 15.80
CA ALA A 29 25.57 -34.34 17.21
C ALA A 29 26.37 -33.14 17.78
N PRO A 30 25.84 -32.44 18.80
CA PRO A 30 26.54 -31.32 19.42
C PRO A 30 27.67 -31.80 20.33
N SER A 31 28.88 -31.30 20.08
CA SER A 31 30.02 -31.40 20.99
C SER A 31 29.91 -30.34 22.07
N THR A 32 29.86 -30.77 23.33
CA THR A 32 29.96 -29.93 24.53
C THR A 32 31.31 -29.24 24.61
N ALA A 33 31.33 -27.92 24.38
CA ALA A 33 32.40 -27.04 24.80
C ALA A 33 31.78 -25.80 25.45
N ALA A 34 32.03 -25.62 26.75
CA ALA A 34 31.78 -24.37 27.46
C ALA A 34 32.86 -23.34 27.08
N PRO A 35 32.48 -22.06 26.96
CA PRO A 35 33.26 -21.04 27.64
C PRO A 35 32.40 -19.96 28.33
N THR A 36 32.85 -19.64 29.55
CA THR A 36 32.91 -18.35 30.24
C THR A 36 32.11 -17.15 29.71
N ASP A 37 31.23 -16.68 30.59
CA ASP A 37 30.80 -15.29 30.87
C ASP A 37 31.61 -14.17 30.20
N VAL A 38 30.94 -13.42 29.31
CA VAL A 38 31.11 -11.97 29.13
C VAL A 38 29.72 -11.39 28.93
N GLY A 39 29.32 -10.49 29.82
CA GLY A 39 28.02 -9.83 29.77
C GLY A 39 27.89 -8.81 28.65
N THR A 40 26.75 -8.87 27.98
CA THR A 40 26.11 -7.73 27.30
C THR A 40 24.62 -8.03 27.26
N GLY A 41 23.84 -7.25 28.00
CA GLY A 41 22.38 -7.33 28.00
C GLY A 41 21.83 -6.85 26.66
N SER A 42 21.66 -7.76 25.71
CA SER A 42 20.77 -7.57 24.58
C SER A 42 19.36 -7.95 25.01
N ALA A 43 18.50 -6.95 25.19
CA ALA A 43 17.06 -7.18 25.26
C ALA A 43 16.59 -7.67 23.88
N SER A 44 16.55 -8.99 23.70
CA SER A 44 15.83 -9.59 22.58
C SER A 44 14.35 -9.27 22.76
N GLY A 45 13.86 -8.29 21.99
CA GLY A 45 12.43 -8.06 21.81
C GLY A 45 11.79 -9.38 21.42
N THR A 46 10.85 -9.85 22.25
CA THR A 46 10.09 -11.07 21.95
C THR A 46 9.27 -10.77 20.70
N PRO A 47 9.35 -11.57 19.62
CA PRO A 47 8.50 -11.35 18.46
C PRO A 47 7.05 -11.48 18.91
N THR A 48 6.26 -10.42 18.68
CA THR A 48 4.81 -10.44 18.89
C THR A 48 4.24 -11.63 18.10
N PRO A 49 3.50 -12.56 18.74
CA PRO A 49 2.90 -13.68 18.02
C PRO A 49 2.00 -13.10 16.93
N ALA A 50 2.18 -13.58 15.69
CA ALA A 50 1.30 -13.25 14.60
C ALA A 50 -0.14 -13.58 15.03
N ALA A 51 -1.01 -12.58 15.03
CA ALA A 51 -2.42 -12.77 15.32
C ALA A 51 -2.96 -13.86 14.40
N THR A 52 -3.54 -14.92 14.97
CA THR A 52 -4.30 -15.90 14.21
C THR A 52 -5.39 -15.14 13.46
N PRO A 53 -5.51 -15.28 12.12
CA PRO A 53 -6.58 -14.64 11.37
C PRO A 53 -7.92 -14.99 12.01
N ALA A 54 -8.76 -13.99 12.26
CA ALA A 54 -10.10 -14.22 12.77
C ALA A 54 -10.85 -15.19 11.85
N GLU A 55 -11.58 -16.15 12.43
CA GLU A 55 -12.41 -17.06 11.64
C GLU A 55 -13.42 -16.26 10.80
N PRO A 56 -13.69 -16.66 9.54
CA PRO A 56 -14.60 -15.95 8.67
C PRO A 56 -16.00 -15.93 9.30
N VAL A 57 -16.61 -14.74 9.32
CA VAL A 57 -17.98 -14.56 9.80
C VAL A 57 -18.92 -15.07 8.72
N VAL A 58 -19.57 -16.21 8.98
CA VAL A 58 -20.57 -16.80 8.08
C VAL A 58 -21.96 -16.38 8.51
N ILE A 59 -22.70 -15.73 7.62
CA ILE A 59 -24.06 -15.25 7.83
C ILE A 59 -24.92 -15.75 6.70
N ASP A 60 -25.95 -16.51 7.04
CA ASP A 60 -26.93 -17.04 6.10
C ASP A 60 -26.32 -17.75 4.88
N GLY A 61 -25.22 -18.49 5.09
CA GLY A 61 -24.51 -19.23 4.05
C GLY A 61 -23.48 -18.42 3.26
N LEU A 62 -23.19 -17.18 3.66
CA LEU A 62 -22.10 -16.38 3.09
C LEU A 62 -21.02 -16.05 4.11
N GLY A 63 -19.77 -16.35 3.77
CA GLY A 63 -18.61 -15.79 4.45
C GLY A 63 -18.34 -14.37 3.97
N LEU A 64 -18.36 -13.39 4.89
CA LEU A 64 -18.16 -11.97 4.59
C LEU A 64 -16.81 -11.49 5.15
N ALA A 65 -15.95 -10.96 4.29
CA ALA A 65 -14.69 -10.36 4.71
C ALA A 65 -14.34 -9.15 3.85
N ILE A 66 -13.36 -8.38 4.31
CA ILE A 66 -12.75 -7.28 3.57
C ILE A 66 -11.24 -7.47 3.53
N LEU A 67 -10.63 -7.03 2.43
CA LEU A 67 -9.19 -6.97 2.29
C LEU A 67 -8.79 -5.88 1.31
N GLN A 68 -7.49 -5.63 1.20
CA GLN A 68 -6.94 -4.75 0.17
C GLN A 68 -5.74 -5.45 -0.47
N ASN A 69 -5.79 -5.71 -1.77
CA ASN A 69 -4.65 -6.27 -2.48
C ASN A 69 -3.62 -5.18 -2.76
N ARG A 70 -2.35 -5.54 -2.94
CA ARG A 70 -1.27 -4.58 -3.20
C ARG A 70 -1.56 -3.58 -4.36
N PRO A 71 -2.17 -3.98 -5.50
CA PRO A 71 -2.51 -3.05 -6.57
C PRO A 71 -3.62 -2.05 -6.21
N ASP A 72 -4.36 -2.29 -5.14
CA ASP A 72 -5.50 -1.46 -4.72
C ASP A 72 -5.09 -0.30 -3.80
N TYR A 73 -3.85 -0.27 -3.32
CA TYR A 73 -3.38 0.72 -2.34
C TYR A 73 -3.41 2.13 -2.95
N GLY A 74 -2.69 2.33 -4.07
CA GLY A 74 -2.65 3.63 -4.76
C GLY A 74 -3.99 4.03 -5.37
N ALA A 75 -4.84 3.07 -5.73
CA ALA A 75 -6.18 3.33 -6.26
C ALA A 75 -7.25 3.50 -5.17
N ARG A 76 -6.88 3.37 -3.89
CA ARG A 76 -7.78 3.41 -2.73
C ARG A 76 -9.01 2.53 -2.89
N ARG A 77 -8.82 1.26 -3.26
CA ARG A 77 -9.92 0.30 -3.38
C ARG A 77 -9.94 -0.67 -2.20
N LEU A 78 -11.13 -1.02 -1.75
CA LEU A 78 -11.37 -2.14 -0.85
C LEU A 78 -11.92 -3.32 -1.66
N GLN A 79 -11.54 -4.54 -1.30
CA GLN A 79 -12.10 -5.75 -1.86
C GLN A 79 -13.14 -6.31 -0.90
N LEU A 80 -14.39 -6.34 -1.32
CA LEU A 80 -15.46 -7.04 -0.60
C LEU A 80 -15.33 -8.53 -0.96
N SER A 81 -14.91 -9.34 0.02
CA SER A 81 -14.71 -10.78 -0.14
C SER A 81 -15.99 -11.51 0.25
N ILE A 82 -16.57 -12.20 -0.73
CA ILE A 82 -17.80 -12.96 -0.56
C ILE A 82 -17.49 -14.42 -0.86
N THR A 83 -17.60 -15.27 0.17
CA THR A 83 -17.45 -16.72 0.06
C THR A 83 -18.83 -17.37 0.12
N ASN A 84 -19.17 -18.18 -0.89
CA ASN A 84 -20.40 -18.94 -0.88
C ASN A 84 -20.20 -20.26 -0.13
N GLU A 85 -20.75 -20.36 1.08
CA GLU A 85 -20.65 -21.53 1.95
C GLU A 85 -21.81 -22.53 1.73
N THR A 86 -22.67 -22.27 0.74
CA THR A 86 -23.75 -23.18 0.34
C THR A 86 -23.27 -24.22 -0.67
N ASP A 87 -24.14 -25.18 -1.00
CA ASP A 87 -23.88 -26.24 -1.99
C ASP A 87 -24.35 -25.89 -3.41
N ALA A 88 -24.96 -24.73 -3.61
CA ALA A 88 -25.48 -24.25 -4.89
C ALA A 88 -24.84 -22.91 -5.28
N PRO A 89 -24.73 -22.58 -6.58
CA PRO A 89 -24.24 -21.28 -7.00
C PRO A 89 -25.22 -20.16 -6.58
N VAL A 90 -24.67 -19.00 -6.25
CA VAL A 90 -25.44 -17.77 -6.05
C VAL A 90 -24.92 -16.68 -6.99
N THR A 91 -25.79 -15.76 -7.39
CA THR A 91 -25.40 -14.57 -8.17
C THR A 91 -25.53 -13.35 -7.29
N VAL A 92 -24.42 -12.73 -6.90
CA VAL A 92 -24.42 -11.44 -6.21
C VAL A 92 -24.76 -10.35 -7.22
N THR A 93 -25.81 -9.58 -6.97
CA THR A 93 -26.27 -8.50 -7.87
C THR A 93 -25.84 -7.13 -7.37
N ALA A 94 -25.71 -6.95 -6.07
CA ALA A 94 -25.18 -5.75 -5.45
C ALA A 94 -24.46 -6.07 -4.13
N ALA A 95 -23.46 -5.26 -3.79
CA ALA A 95 -22.82 -5.28 -2.48
C ALA A 95 -22.56 -3.84 -2.03
N ARG A 96 -23.02 -3.51 -0.82
CA ARG A 96 -22.88 -2.19 -0.20
C ARG A 96 -22.09 -2.30 1.09
N PHE A 97 -20.99 -1.56 1.18
CA PHE A 97 -20.15 -1.46 2.37
C PHE A 97 -20.34 -0.10 3.04
N SER A 98 -20.43 -0.10 4.37
CA SER A 98 -20.51 1.12 5.18
C SER A 98 -19.64 0.97 6.41
N SER A 99 -18.91 2.03 6.76
CA SER A 99 -18.19 2.15 8.02
C SER A 99 -18.24 3.60 8.47
N PRO A 100 -18.40 3.89 9.77
CA PRO A 100 -18.29 5.24 10.31
C PRO A 100 -16.94 5.91 10.02
N GLN A 101 -15.91 5.14 9.70
CA GLN A 101 -14.57 5.66 9.37
C GLN A 101 -14.49 6.40 8.03
N PHE A 102 -15.54 6.37 7.20
CA PHE A 102 -15.57 7.05 5.91
C PHE A 102 -16.85 7.88 5.75
N VAL A 103 -16.74 8.99 5.01
CA VAL A 103 -17.80 10.01 4.91
C VAL A 103 -19.09 9.52 4.22
N ALA A 104 -19.05 8.37 3.55
CA ALA A 104 -20.19 7.79 2.85
C ALA A 104 -20.07 6.25 2.71
N PRO A 105 -21.20 5.53 2.56
CA PRO A 105 -21.18 4.14 2.11
C PRO A 105 -20.73 4.03 0.64
N VAL A 106 -20.29 2.84 0.25
CA VAL A 106 -19.89 2.51 -1.13
C VAL A 106 -20.63 1.28 -1.63
N GLU A 107 -20.92 1.25 -2.92
CA GLU A 107 -21.70 0.17 -3.52
C GLU A 107 -21.13 -0.25 -4.87
N THR A 108 -21.26 -1.54 -5.18
CA THR A 108 -21.04 -2.10 -6.51
C THR A 108 -22.24 -2.94 -6.91
N ALA A 109 -22.73 -2.75 -8.14
CA ALA A 109 -23.92 -3.42 -8.68
C ALA A 109 -23.61 -4.32 -9.88
N LYS A 110 -22.36 -4.80 -9.99
CA LYS A 110 -21.94 -5.70 -11.06
C LYS A 110 -22.31 -7.14 -10.69
N ALA A 111 -23.28 -7.70 -11.41
CA ALA A 111 -23.67 -9.10 -11.29
C ALA A 111 -22.44 -10.03 -11.36
N THR A 112 -22.27 -10.86 -10.34
CA THR A 112 -21.10 -11.72 -10.16
C THR A 112 -21.55 -13.09 -9.67
N ASP A 113 -21.28 -14.13 -10.45
CA ASP A 113 -21.52 -15.51 -10.04
C ASP A 113 -20.47 -15.94 -9.01
N VAL A 114 -20.97 -16.46 -7.89
CA VAL A 114 -20.18 -17.03 -6.79
C VAL A 114 -20.53 -18.51 -6.69
N PRO A 115 -19.75 -19.40 -7.34
CA PRO A 115 -20.00 -20.84 -7.25
C PRO A 115 -19.90 -21.35 -5.80
N ALA A 116 -20.57 -22.46 -5.52
CA ALA A 116 -20.50 -23.15 -4.23
C ALA A 116 -19.05 -23.40 -3.79
N GLY A 117 -18.74 -23.08 -2.53
CA GLY A 117 -17.43 -23.25 -1.92
C GLY A 117 -16.33 -22.30 -2.44
N LEU A 118 -16.66 -21.32 -3.30
CA LEU A 118 -15.68 -20.37 -3.85
C LEU A 118 -15.89 -18.95 -3.33
N THR A 119 -14.79 -18.19 -3.37
CA THR A 119 -14.76 -16.76 -3.03
C THR A 119 -14.71 -15.90 -4.28
N ARG A 120 -15.37 -14.73 -4.23
CA ARG A 120 -15.19 -13.63 -5.19
C ARG A 120 -14.82 -12.35 -4.45
N PHE A 121 -14.03 -11.51 -5.13
CA PHE A 121 -13.62 -10.20 -4.64
C PHE A 121 -14.27 -9.13 -5.50
N LEU A 122 -15.03 -8.25 -4.86
CA LEU A 122 -15.77 -7.19 -5.50
C LEU A 122 -15.10 -5.86 -5.13
N PRO A 123 -14.33 -5.24 -6.03
CA PRO A 123 -13.63 -4.00 -5.72
C PRO A 123 -14.61 -2.83 -5.61
N VAL A 124 -14.44 -2.01 -4.59
CA VAL A 124 -15.14 -0.73 -4.40
C VAL A 124 -14.12 0.38 -4.14
N PRO A 125 -14.25 1.57 -4.76
CA PRO A 125 -13.46 2.73 -4.38
C PRO A 125 -13.89 3.18 -2.99
N LEU A 126 -12.94 3.44 -2.09
CA LEU A 126 -13.25 3.99 -0.78
C LEU A 126 -13.46 5.51 -0.87
N PRO A 127 -14.38 6.09 -0.09
CA PRO A 127 -14.51 7.53 0.04
C PRO A 127 -13.35 8.10 0.88
N GLU A 128 -13.38 9.41 1.11
CA GLU A 128 -12.55 10.07 2.11
C GLU A 128 -12.84 9.50 3.51
N ALA A 129 -11.81 9.44 4.34
CA ALA A 129 -11.96 9.10 5.76
C ALA A 129 -12.69 10.22 6.49
N ASP A 130 -13.43 9.88 7.55
CA ASP A 130 -14.02 10.84 8.47
C ASP A 130 -13.07 11.02 9.67
N CYS A 131 -12.32 12.13 9.71
CA CYS A 131 -11.21 12.33 10.64
C CYS A 131 -11.56 13.25 11.82
N PRO A 132 -11.12 12.93 13.06
CA PRO A 132 -10.38 11.72 13.45
C PRO A 132 -11.24 10.46 13.35
N ALA A 133 -10.64 9.37 12.85
CA ALA A 133 -11.36 8.14 12.57
C ALA A 133 -12.12 7.60 13.81
N PRO A 134 -13.45 7.48 13.75
CA PRO A 134 -14.22 6.91 14.84
C PRO A 134 -13.98 5.41 14.99
N ALA A 135 -14.39 4.86 16.15
CA ALA A 135 -14.40 3.42 16.35
C ALA A 135 -15.30 2.71 15.31
N THR A 136 -14.85 1.55 14.84
CA THR A 136 -15.43 0.90 13.66
C THR A 136 -16.43 -0.21 14.00
N THR A 137 -17.62 -0.12 13.44
CA THR A 137 -18.56 -1.24 13.30
C THR A 137 -18.98 -1.32 11.83
N PRO A 138 -18.12 -1.85 10.95
CA PRO A 138 -18.42 -1.88 9.53
C PRO A 138 -19.57 -2.84 9.25
N GLU A 139 -20.34 -2.53 8.21
CA GLU A 139 -21.45 -3.33 7.74
C GLU A 139 -21.26 -3.60 6.24
N LEU A 140 -21.49 -4.84 5.84
CA LEU A 140 -21.55 -5.29 4.46
C LEU A 140 -22.92 -5.91 4.21
N THR A 141 -23.66 -5.30 3.31
CA THR A 141 -24.94 -5.79 2.79
C THR A 141 -24.74 -6.35 1.39
N VAL A 142 -25.14 -7.60 1.18
CA VAL A 142 -25.03 -8.31 -0.10
C VAL A 142 -26.42 -8.67 -0.58
N THR A 143 -26.80 -8.18 -1.75
CA THR A 143 -28.01 -8.60 -2.47
C THR A 143 -27.65 -9.69 -3.47
N MET A 144 -28.38 -10.79 -3.45
CA MET A 144 -28.11 -11.95 -4.31
C MET A 144 -29.39 -12.61 -4.82
N ILE A 145 -29.21 -13.44 -5.85
CA ILE A 145 -30.20 -14.37 -6.37
C ILE A 145 -29.67 -15.79 -6.14
N ASP A 146 -30.43 -16.60 -5.41
CA ASP A 146 -30.13 -18.01 -5.19
C ASP A 146 -30.42 -18.85 -6.45
N ALA A 147 -29.94 -20.10 -6.49
CA ALA A 147 -30.07 -20.96 -7.68
C ALA A 147 -31.53 -21.25 -8.10
N ASP A 148 -32.49 -21.13 -7.18
CA ASP A 148 -33.92 -21.30 -7.45
C ASP A 148 -34.60 -20.02 -8.00
N GLY A 149 -33.84 -18.93 -8.16
CA GLY A 149 -34.32 -17.63 -8.62
C GLY A 149 -34.82 -16.73 -7.50
N THR A 150 -34.77 -17.15 -6.24
CA THR A 150 -35.16 -16.33 -5.09
C THR A 150 -34.15 -15.21 -4.88
N ALA A 151 -34.63 -13.97 -4.78
CA ALA A 151 -33.79 -12.84 -4.38
C ALA A 151 -33.78 -12.69 -2.87
N ARG A 152 -32.60 -12.50 -2.28
CA ARG A 152 -32.45 -12.20 -0.85
C ARG A 152 -31.29 -11.26 -0.57
N GLU A 153 -31.33 -10.67 0.62
CA GLU A 153 -30.30 -9.77 1.13
C GLU A 153 -29.70 -10.35 2.41
N VAL A 154 -28.38 -10.28 2.52
CA VAL A 154 -27.61 -10.72 3.69
C VAL A 154 -26.79 -9.54 4.19
N THR A 155 -26.99 -9.16 5.45
CA THR A 155 -26.27 -8.06 6.08
C THR A 155 -25.48 -8.56 7.27
N GLY A 156 -24.24 -8.10 7.39
CA GLY A 156 -23.38 -8.51 8.49
C GLY A 156 -22.14 -7.66 8.66
N ARG A 157 -21.48 -7.85 9.80
CA ARG A 157 -20.14 -7.30 10.02
C ARG A 157 -19.11 -8.16 9.28
N PRO A 158 -18.40 -7.63 8.27
CA PRO A 158 -17.37 -8.40 7.59
C PRO A 158 -16.17 -8.62 8.52
N ALA A 159 -15.49 -9.75 8.35
CA ALA A 159 -14.18 -9.97 8.97
C ALA A 159 -13.12 -9.04 8.35
N ASP A 160 -12.22 -8.52 9.17
CA ASP A 160 -11.03 -7.77 8.73
C ASP A 160 -9.77 -8.48 9.27
N PRO A 161 -9.36 -9.59 8.66
CA PRO A 161 -8.27 -10.42 9.19
C PRO A 161 -6.89 -9.75 9.08
N PHE A 162 -6.77 -8.66 8.31
CA PHE A 162 -5.52 -7.94 8.09
C PHE A 162 -5.52 -6.52 8.69
N GLY A 163 -6.57 -6.15 9.42
CA GLY A 163 -6.71 -4.80 10.01
C GLY A 163 -6.68 -3.70 8.95
N VAL A 164 -7.25 -3.93 7.77
CA VAL A 164 -7.19 -3.00 6.65
C VAL A 164 -7.92 -1.70 6.93
N LEU A 165 -9.04 -1.71 7.67
CA LEU A 165 -9.79 -0.48 7.92
C LEU A 165 -9.05 0.46 8.86
N ASP A 166 -8.56 -0.06 9.98
CA ASP A 166 -7.83 0.74 10.95
C ASP A 166 -6.54 1.28 10.34
N ARG A 167 -5.84 0.48 9.53
CA ARG A 167 -4.67 0.93 8.78
C ARG A 167 -5.03 2.05 7.80
N ILE A 168 -6.02 1.85 6.93
CA ILE A 168 -6.42 2.86 5.93
C ILE A 168 -6.87 4.15 6.61
N ALA A 169 -7.74 4.07 7.62
CA ALA A 169 -8.23 5.27 8.30
C ALA A 169 -7.10 6.01 9.04
N THR A 170 -6.13 5.29 9.62
CA THR A 170 -4.95 5.90 10.25
C THR A 170 -4.05 6.58 9.22
N GLU A 171 -3.77 5.92 8.09
CA GLU A 171 -3.00 6.49 6.96
C GLU A 171 -3.70 7.75 6.43
N ASP A 172 -5.02 7.70 6.21
CA ASP A 172 -5.80 8.80 5.65
C ASP A 172 -5.87 10.01 6.58
N CYS A 173 -6.12 9.79 7.87
CA CYS A 173 -6.17 10.88 8.83
C CYS A 173 -4.78 11.47 9.12
N LEU A 174 -3.71 10.68 9.00
CA LEU A 174 -2.36 11.20 9.02
C LEU A 174 -2.09 12.09 7.79
N ASP A 175 -2.44 11.61 6.59
CA ASP A 175 -2.29 12.38 5.35
C ASP A 175 -3.07 13.71 5.41
N GLU A 176 -4.30 13.70 5.92
CA GLU A 176 -5.11 14.91 6.11
C GLU A 176 -4.46 15.89 7.10
N ALA A 177 -4.01 15.40 8.25
CA ALA A 177 -3.36 16.21 9.27
C ALA A 177 -2.05 16.83 8.76
N VAL A 178 -1.24 16.06 8.02
CA VAL A 178 -0.02 16.57 7.37
C VAL A 178 -0.36 17.63 6.33
N ALA A 179 -1.36 17.38 5.47
CA ALA A 179 -1.80 18.31 4.43
C ALA A 179 -2.37 19.63 4.99
N ALA A 180 -2.80 19.65 6.25
CA ALA A 180 -3.19 20.86 6.97
C ALA A 180 -1.97 21.74 7.35
N VAL A 181 -0.77 21.16 7.45
CA VAL A 181 0.48 21.87 7.80
C VAL A 181 1.32 22.19 6.57
N ALA A 182 1.51 21.24 5.65
CA ALA A 182 2.32 21.42 4.45
C ALA A 182 1.89 20.48 3.32
N THR A 183 2.12 20.90 2.08
CA THR A 183 2.11 19.98 0.93
C THR A 183 3.49 19.34 0.80
N LEU A 184 3.55 18.02 0.74
CA LEU A 184 4.77 17.26 0.47
C LEU A 184 4.67 16.67 -0.93
N ARG A 185 5.68 16.88 -1.78
CA ARG A 185 5.71 16.34 -3.14
C ARG A 185 7.11 16.08 -3.62
N LEU A 186 7.26 15.13 -4.54
CA LEU A 186 8.51 14.97 -5.27
C LEU A 186 8.53 15.87 -6.51
N SER A 187 9.70 16.36 -6.90
CA SER A 187 9.89 17.05 -8.19
C SER A 187 9.63 16.10 -9.35
N ASP A 188 8.91 16.54 -10.38
CA ASP A 188 8.68 15.75 -11.60
C ASP A 188 9.95 15.46 -12.41
N THR A 189 11.05 16.15 -12.08
CA THR A 189 12.35 16.01 -12.75
C THR A 189 13.33 15.25 -11.88
N LEU A 190 13.88 14.16 -12.42
CA LEU A 190 15.01 13.43 -11.85
C LEU A 190 16.31 14.03 -12.37
N ARG A 191 17.21 14.45 -11.47
CA ARG A 191 18.59 14.78 -11.85
C ARG A 191 19.47 13.57 -11.61
N ILE A 192 20.46 13.35 -12.48
CA ILE A 192 21.40 12.24 -12.36
C ILE A 192 22.81 12.80 -12.48
N THR A 193 23.72 12.32 -11.64
CA THR A 193 25.16 12.54 -11.78
C THR A 193 25.87 11.21 -11.96
N GLY A 194 26.96 11.21 -12.74
CA GLY A 194 27.64 9.97 -13.14
C GLY A 194 26.88 9.19 -14.20
N ASP A 195 27.38 8.00 -14.53
CA ASP A 195 26.86 7.13 -15.58
C ASP A 195 26.98 5.66 -15.18
N GLY A 196 26.10 4.82 -15.73
CA GLY A 196 26.13 3.37 -15.51
C GLY A 196 25.97 3.00 -14.03
N PRO A 197 26.72 1.99 -13.52
CA PRO A 197 26.51 1.45 -12.18
C PRO A 197 26.86 2.43 -11.05
N ASP A 198 27.66 3.47 -11.33
CA ASP A 198 28.07 4.47 -10.35
C ASP A 198 27.20 5.74 -10.40
N ALA A 199 26.13 5.74 -11.21
CA ALA A 199 25.24 6.89 -11.33
C ALA A 199 24.40 7.09 -10.06
N VAL A 200 24.29 8.33 -9.60
CA VAL A 200 23.45 8.73 -8.47
C VAL A 200 22.27 9.53 -8.97
N ALA A 201 21.07 9.12 -8.58
CA ALA A 201 19.84 9.86 -8.83
C ALA A 201 19.55 10.83 -7.68
N HIS A 202 19.19 12.07 -7.99
CA HIS A 202 18.87 13.11 -7.02
C HIS A 202 17.37 13.40 -7.08
N LEU A 203 16.62 12.82 -6.13
CA LEU A 203 15.18 13.06 -6.00
C LEU A 203 14.95 14.26 -5.10
N ASP A 204 14.20 15.26 -5.57
CA ASP A 204 13.89 16.42 -4.73
C ASP A 204 12.55 16.23 -4.02
N LEU A 205 12.59 16.14 -2.70
CA LEU A 205 11.44 16.32 -1.84
C LEU A 205 11.19 17.81 -1.62
N ILE A 206 10.05 18.29 -2.09
CA ILE A 206 9.60 19.67 -1.96
C ILE A 206 8.57 19.73 -0.83
N VAL A 207 8.86 20.56 0.15
CA VAL A 207 8.02 20.87 1.31
C VAL A 207 7.49 22.28 1.13
N GLU A 208 6.17 22.40 0.97
CA GLU A 208 5.47 23.68 0.83
C GLU A 208 4.58 23.92 2.05
N PRO A 209 5.05 24.65 3.06
CA PRO A 209 4.27 24.98 4.24
C PRO A 209 2.99 25.73 3.87
N ARG A 210 1.88 25.44 4.55
CA ARG A 210 0.64 26.19 4.38
C ARG A 210 0.84 27.63 4.86
N PRO A 211 0.21 28.63 4.24
CA PRO A 211 0.21 29.99 4.78
C PRO A 211 -0.36 30.01 6.20
N MET A 212 0.16 30.87 7.08
CA MET A 212 -0.51 31.13 8.35
C MET A 212 -1.93 31.67 8.09
N GLY A 213 -2.93 31.05 8.72
CA GLY A 213 -4.29 31.58 8.72
C GLY A 213 -4.33 32.93 9.44
N VAL A 214 -4.69 34.00 8.74
CA VAL A 214 -5.01 35.28 9.37
C VAL A 214 -6.48 35.23 9.80
N THR A 215 -6.75 35.17 11.09
CA THR A 215 -8.08 35.43 11.64
C THR A 215 -8.34 36.94 11.58
N THR A 216 -8.79 37.46 10.45
CA THR A 216 -9.36 38.82 10.42
C THR A 216 -10.76 38.77 11.03
N ASP A 217 -10.87 39.15 12.29
CA ASP A 217 -12.09 39.77 12.83
C ASP A 217 -12.28 41.13 12.14
N THR A 218 -12.96 41.15 11.00
CA THR A 218 -13.86 42.26 10.65
C THR A 218 -14.81 41.77 9.55
N GLY A 219 -16.12 42.01 9.73
CA GLY A 219 -17.19 41.37 8.96
C GLY A 219 -16.99 41.31 7.44
N GLY A 220 -17.10 40.08 6.90
CA GLY A 220 -17.19 39.83 5.46
C GLY A 220 -16.48 38.56 5.01
N SER A 221 -17.15 37.41 5.18
CA SER A 221 -16.79 36.10 4.61
C SER A 221 -15.37 35.59 4.93
N SER A 222 -15.18 35.08 6.14
CA SER A 222 -14.02 34.28 6.50
C SER A 222 -14.15 32.88 5.90
N VAL A 223 -13.17 32.46 5.10
CA VAL A 223 -12.92 31.04 4.83
C VAL A 223 -12.25 30.52 6.09
N VAL A 224 -13.01 29.82 6.93
CA VAL A 224 -12.49 29.22 8.15
C VAL A 224 -11.51 28.13 7.72
N ALA A 225 -10.22 28.32 7.99
CA ALA A 225 -9.27 27.21 7.95
C ALA A 225 -9.79 26.12 8.91
N PRO A 226 -9.75 24.83 8.53
CA PRO A 226 -10.19 23.77 9.42
C PRO A 226 -9.50 23.95 10.78
N ALA A 227 -10.31 23.95 11.83
CA ALA A 227 -9.84 24.22 13.18
C ALA A 227 -8.75 23.22 13.53
N ALA A 228 -7.56 23.73 13.87
CA ALA A 228 -6.49 22.91 14.41
C ALA A 228 -7.02 22.14 15.64
N PRO A 229 -6.60 20.88 15.84
CA PRO A 229 -6.94 20.13 17.03
C PRO A 229 -6.46 20.88 18.27
N SER A 230 -7.30 20.87 19.29
CA SER A 230 -7.24 21.57 20.59
C SER A 230 -5.84 21.77 21.21
N GLY A 231 -5.08 22.75 20.71
CA GLY A 231 -3.81 23.20 21.27
C GLY A 231 -3.60 24.69 20.97
N ASP A 232 -3.05 25.45 21.93
CA ASP A 232 -2.91 26.91 21.89
C ASP A 232 -1.82 27.42 20.90
N GLY A 233 -1.70 26.82 19.71
CA GLY A 233 -0.75 27.21 18.66
C GLY A 233 -1.04 26.53 17.31
N PRO A 234 -0.48 27.02 16.20
CA PRO A 234 -0.61 26.35 14.91
C PRO A 234 0.08 24.98 14.98
N ALA A 235 -0.56 23.95 14.39
CA ALA A 235 0.06 22.63 14.29
C ALA A 235 1.39 22.72 13.52
N THR A 236 2.44 22.09 14.05
CA THR A 236 3.74 21.97 13.39
C THR A 236 4.01 20.53 13.02
N LEU A 237 4.88 20.33 12.03
CA LEU A 237 5.26 19.03 11.50
C LEU A 237 6.78 18.86 11.61
N HIS A 238 7.24 17.71 12.10
CA HIS A 238 8.63 17.30 12.05
C HIS A 238 8.78 16.14 11.07
N LEU A 239 9.61 16.32 10.03
CA LEU A 239 10.01 15.25 9.13
C LEU A 239 11.30 14.64 9.65
N ASP A 240 11.26 13.36 10.02
CA ASP A 240 12.40 12.67 10.64
C ASP A 240 13.34 12.12 9.55
N HIS A 241 12.87 11.12 8.80
CA HIS A 241 13.64 10.47 7.75
C HIS A 241 12.74 9.96 6.62
N ALA A 242 13.32 9.78 5.43
CA ALA A 242 12.72 9.00 4.36
C ALA A 242 13.41 7.62 4.26
N ALA A 243 12.64 6.55 4.08
CA ALA A 243 13.16 5.19 4.03
C ALA A 243 13.32 4.65 2.59
N SER A 244 14.20 3.67 2.42
CA SER A 244 14.43 2.99 1.13
C SER A 244 13.15 2.35 0.56
N THR A 245 13.11 2.20 -0.75
CA THR A 245 12.05 1.50 -1.49
C THR A 245 12.60 0.22 -2.14
N VAL A 246 11.74 -0.52 -2.86
CA VAL A 246 12.19 -1.67 -3.66
C VAL A 246 13.13 -1.26 -4.80
N LEU A 247 13.04 -0.02 -5.28
CA LEU A 247 13.81 0.47 -6.42
C LEU A 247 15.00 1.34 -6.00
N LEU A 248 14.86 2.10 -4.91
CA LEU A 248 15.81 3.16 -4.53
C LEU A 248 16.23 3.01 -3.08
N GLU A 249 17.52 3.12 -2.81
CA GLU A 249 18.07 3.25 -1.47
C GLU A 249 19.00 4.46 -1.38
N PRO A 250 19.29 4.97 -0.17
CA PRO A 250 20.23 6.07 0.01
C PRO A 250 21.60 5.75 -0.58
N ALA A 251 22.20 6.72 -1.26
CA ALA A 251 23.57 6.61 -1.77
C ALA A 251 24.61 6.49 -0.63
N ASP A 252 24.27 6.98 0.56
CA ASP A 252 25.03 6.82 1.80
C ASP A 252 24.07 6.69 2.98
N GLY A 253 24.48 5.96 4.02
CA GLY A 253 23.66 5.69 5.20
C GLY A 253 22.58 4.61 5.00
N ALA A 254 21.67 4.51 5.98
CA ALA A 254 20.58 3.53 5.98
C ALA A 254 19.22 4.14 5.57
N ASP A 255 19.08 5.46 5.72
CA ASP A 255 17.91 6.26 5.37
C ASP A 255 18.35 7.65 4.90
N TRP A 256 17.42 8.42 4.34
CA TRP A 256 17.62 9.85 4.11
C TRP A 256 17.16 10.62 5.35
N SER A 257 18.09 11.00 6.21
CA SER A 257 17.80 11.87 7.35
C SER A 257 17.35 13.25 6.87
N LEU A 258 16.15 13.66 7.29
CA LEU A 258 15.55 14.95 6.92
C LEU A 258 15.69 15.96 8.06
N ASP A 259 15.39 15.55 9.30
CA ASP A 259 15.38 16.34 10.55
C ASP A 259 14.90 17.80 10.33
N LEU A 260 13.71 17.93 9.72
CA LEU A 260 13.15 19.22 9.32
C LEU A 260 11.89 19.53 10.12
N ALA A 261 11.93 20.60 10.91
CA ALA A 261 10.74 21.22 11.49
C ALA A 261 10.07 22.14 10.47
N VAL A 262 8.75 22.03 10.35
CA VAL A 262 7.91 22.77 9.41
C VAL A 262 6.77 23.44 10.18
N THR A 263 6.70 24.76 10.05
CA THR A 263 5.64 25.58 10.63
C THR A 263 4.84 26.24 9.50
N PRO A 264 3.50 26.38 9.64
CA PRO A 264 2.74 27.18 8.70
C PRO A 264 3.31 28.62 8.57
N GLY A 265 3.42 29.11 7.35
CA GLY A 265 4.02 30.41 7.01
C GLY A 265 5.52 30.38 6.72
N ASP A 266 6.20 29.26 6.95
CA ASP A 266 7.58 29.08 6.54
C ASP A 266 7.73 29.17 5.01
N SER A 267 8.95 29.49 4.56
CA SER A 267 9.26 29.46 3.13
C SER A 267 9.35 28.01 2.62
N PRO A 268 8.96 27.74 1.35
CA PRO A 268 9.15 26.43 0.76
C PRO A 268 10.60 25.97 0.85
N THR A 269 10.79 24.68 1.15
CA THR A 269 12.10 24.05 1.30
C THR A 269 12.20 22.86 0.35
N THR A 270 13.37 22.65 -0.25
CA THR A 270 13.67 21.48 -1.07
C THR A 270 14.80 20.70 -0.44
N ILE A 271 14.60 19.40 -0.27
CA ILE A 271 15.60 18.45 0.24
C ILE A 271 15.93 17.46 -0.89
N THR A 272 17.22 17.29 -1.18
CA THR A 272 17.69 16.30 -2.15
C THR A 272 17.90 14.95 -1.47
N LEU A 273 17.29 13.91 -2.00
CA LEU A 273 17.45 12.52 -1.62
C LEU A 273 18.36 11.85 -2.66
N ASP A 274 19.64 11.71 -2.32
CA ASP A 274 20.62 11.05 -3.18
C ASP A 274 20.42 9.53 -3.14
N ALA A 275 20.08 8.94 -4.27
CA ALA A 275 19.63 7.56 -4.38
C ALA A 275 20.46 6.75 -5.35
N ILE A 276 20.62 5.47 -5.03
CA ILE A 276 21.17 4.41 -5.89
C ILE A 276 20.14 3.29 -6.05
N PRO A 277 20.27 2.38 -7.04
CA PRO A 277 19.34 1.26 -7.17
C PRO A 277 19.47 0.32 -5.98
N ALA A 278 18.37 0.09 -5.24
CA ALA A 278 18.37 -0.83 -4.10
C ALA A 278 18.64 -2.29 -4.51
N ARG A 279 18.40 -2.62 -5.78
CA ARG A 279 18.65 -3.95 -6.36
C ARG A 279 18.60 -3.92 -7.88
N CYS A 280 19.34 -4.84 -8.49
CA CYS A 280 19.36 -5.06 -9.94
C CYS A 280 18.84 -6.46 -10.31
N ASP A 281 17.74 -6.91 -9.70
CA ASP A 281 17.05 -8.16 -10.10
C ASP A 281 15.82 -7.83 -10.96
N PRO A 282 15.78 -8.23 -12.25
CA PRO A 282 14.68 -7.90 -13.15
C PRO A 282 13.31 -8.35 -12.66
N HIS A 283 13.21 -9.49 -11.95
CA HIS A 283 11.94 -9.99 -11.46
C HIS A 283 11.34 -9.05 -10.41
N ALA A 284 12.15 -8.60 -9.46
CA ALA A 284 11.70 -7.66 -8.43
C ALA A 284 11.32 -6.29 -8.99
N ILE A 285 12.04 -5.80 -10.01
CA ILE A 285 11.73 -4.53 -10.67
C ILE A 285 10.44 -4.64 -11.47
N ALA A 286 10.27 -5.70 -12.27
CA ALA A 286 9.09 -5.91 -13.09
C ALA A 286 7.82 -6.16 -12.25
N GLU A 287 7.96 -6.79 -11.09
CA GLU A 287 6.88 -7.02 -10.14
C GLU A 287 6.78 -5.90 -9.09
N ASP A 288 7.46 -4.76 -9.25
CA ASP A 288 7.28 -3.64 -8.34
C ASP A 288 5.93 -2.93 -8.58
N LYS A 289 5.33 -2.45 -7.49
CA LYS A 289 4.08 -1.65 -7.51
C LYS A 289 4.18 -0.37 -6.68
N ARG A 290 5.20 -0.25 -5.82
CA ARG A 290 5.31 0.84 -4.83
C ARG A 290 6.71 1.43 -4.72
N GLY A 291 7.68 0.96 -5.50
CA GLY A 291 9.07 1.40 -5.43
C GLY A 291 9.30 2.86 -5.79
N THR A 292 8.31 3.51 -6.42
CA THR A 292 8.33 4.96 -6.69
C THR A 292 7.45 5.76 -5.72
N PHE A 293 7.13 5.21 -4.55
CA PHE A 293 6.49 5.94 -3.46
C PHE A 293 7.53 6.07 -2.35
N VAL A 294 7.95 7.29 -2.05
CA VAL A 294 8.96 7.55 -1.02
C VAL A 294 8.27 7.60 0.34
N PRO A 295 8.51 6.63 1.25
CA PRO A 295 7.96 6.66 2.59
C PRO A 295 8.71 7.70 3.44
N VAL A 296 7.99 8.63 4.05
CA VAL A 296 8.53 9.64 4.97
C VAL A 296 7.92 9.47 6.34
N THR A 297 8.76 9.24 7.35
CA THR A 297 8.36 9.16 8.76
C THR A 297 8.35 10.57 9.35
N LEU A 298 7.28 10.88 10.09
CA LEU A 298 7.03 12.22 10.62
C LEU A 298 6.19 12.19 11.89
N GLU A 299 6.19 13.32 12.60
CA GLU A 299 5.38 13.57 13.80
C GLU A 299 4.80 14.99 13.77
N LEU A 300 3.55 15.13 14.19
CA LEU A 300 2.89 16.41 14.42
C LEU A 300 3.00 16.84 15.88
N SER A 301 2.88 18.14 16.13
CA SER A 301 2.96 18.72 17.48
C SER A 301 1.94 18.20 18.50
N ASP A 302 0.84 17.58 18.04
CA ASP A 302 -0.18 16.96 18.90
C ASP A 302 0.13 15.48 19.24
N GLY A 303 1.28 14.97 18.77
CA GLY A 303 1.75 13.61 18.99
C GLY A 303 1.25 12.60 17.96
N LEU A 304 0.47 13.02 16.95
CA LEU A 304 0.14 12.15 15.83
C LEU A 304 1.42 11.90 15.00
N ALA A 305 1.81 10.63 14.86
CA ALA A 305 3.03 10.25 14.15
C ALA A 305 2.79 9.03 13.26
N GLY A 306 3.58 8.91 12.19
CA GLY A 306 3.52 7.78 11.29
C GLY A 306 4.31 7.99 10.01
N THR A 307 3.99 7.21 8.98
CA THR A 307 4.67 7.26 7.69
C THR A 307 3.68 7.63 6.60
N VAL A 308 3.97 8.71 5.88
CA VAL A 308 3.24 9.10 4.67
C VAL A 308 4.00 8.60 3.44
N SER A 309 3.27 8.15 2.42
CA SER A 309 3.88 7.63 1.18
C SER A 309 3.78 8.66 0.06
N ILE A 310 4.87 9.38 -0.22
CA ILE A 310 4.87 10.44 -1.22
C ILE A 310 4.98 9.83 -2.62
N PRO A 311 3.96 9.96 -3.48
CA PRO A 311 4.00 9.36 -4.81
C PRO A 311 4.89 10.16 -5.77
N SER A 312 5.65 9.46 -6.61
CA SER A 312 6.20 10.05 -7.83
C SER A 312 5.08 10.26 -8.85
N ALA A 313 4.98 11.47 -9.41
CA ALA A 313 4.16 11.71 -10.59
C ALA A 313 4.69 10.90 -11.78
N ASP A 314 3.85 10.68 -12.80
CA ASP A 314 4.21 9.85 -13.96
C ASP A 314 5.55 10.20 -14.63
N PRO A 315 5.91 11.49 -14.83
CA PRO A 315 7.22 11.84 -15.40
C PRO A 315 8.39 11.35 -14.54
N LEU A 316 8.35 11.61 -13.22
CA LEU A 316 9.38 11.15 -12.30
C LEU A 316 9.40 9.62 -12.20
N ARG A 317 8.22 8.99 -12.13
CA ARG A 317 8.08 7.53 -12.06
C ARG A 317 8.78 6.86 -13.25
N LEU A 318 8.54 7.34 -14.47
CA LEU A 318 9.19 6.81 -15.67
C LEU A 318 10.71 7.07 -15.64
N ALA A 319 11.13 8.28 -15.26
CA ALA A 319 12.56 8.61 -15.14
C ALA A 319 13.30 7.72 -14.11
N ILE A 320 12.64 7.35 -13.01
CA ILE A 320 13.20 6.40 -12.03
C ILE A 320 13.39 5.01 -12.66
N TYR A 321 12.42 4.51 -13.43
CA TYR A 321 12.57 3.22 -14.12
C TYR A 321 13.69 3.25 -15.16
N ASP A 322 13.81 4.34 -15.93
CA ASP A 322 14.88 4.52 -16.91
C ASP A 322 16.25 4.60 -16.23
N TYR A 323 16.35 5.33 -15.11
CA TYR A 323 17.54 5.39 -14.28
C TYR A 323 17.94 4.00 -13.77
N VAL A 324 17.02 3.26 -13.13
CA VAL A 324 17.29 1.92 -12.61
C VAL A 324 17.71 0.98 -13.74
N ALA A 325 17.03 1.04 -14.90
CA ALA A 325 17.40 0.23 -16.06
C ALA A 325 18.81 0.58 -16.57
N SER A 326 19.18 1.85 -16.62
CA SER A 326 20.51 2.29 -17.04
C SER A 326 21.59 1.84 -16.05
N ALA A 327 21.40 2.13 -14.77
CA ALA A 327 22.37 1.82 -13.72
C ALA A 327 22.58 0.31 -13.55
N CYS A 328 21.53 -0.49 -13.73
CA CYS A 328 21.59 -1.95 -13.68
C CYS A 328 21.98 -2.62 -15.01
N GLY A 329 22.19 -1.86 -16.09
CA GLY A 329 22.59 -2.39 -17.39
C GLY A 329 21.49 -3.09 -18.19
N PHE A 330 20.21 -2.78 -17.92
CA PHE A 330 19.04 -3.25 -18.66
C PHE A 330 18.60 -2.30 -19.78
N ALA A 331 19.11 -1.07 -19.80
CA ALA A 331 18.74 -0.07 -20.81
C ALA A 331 19.07 -0.57 -22.23
N VAL A 332 18.11 -0.44 -23.14
CA VAL A 332 18.34 -0.68 -24.56
C VAL A 332 19.00 0.59 -25.13
N PRO A 333 20.11 0.49 -25.89
CA PRO A 333 20.72 1.67 -26.50
C PRO A 333 19.71 2.40 -27.40
N GLU A 334 19.58 3.72 -27.25
CA GLU A 334 18.86 4.52 -28.24
C GLU A 334 19.64 4.47 -29.57
N GLY A 335 18.99 3.94 -30.61
CA GLY A 335 19.56 3.77 -31.95
C GLY A 335 19.35 4.98 -32.85
#